data_AF-A0A7Y8JVD7-F1
#
_entry.id   AF-A0A7Y8JVD7-F1
#
_cell.length_a   1.000
_cell.length_b   1.000
_cell.length_c   1.000
_cell.angle_alpha   90.00
_cell.angle_beta   90.00
_cell.angle_gamma   90.00
#
_symmetry.space_group_name_H-M   'P 1'
#
loop_
_entity.id
_entity.type
_entity.pdbx_description
1 polymer ?
#
loop_
_entity_poly.entity_id
_entity_poly.type
_entity_poly.pdbx_seq_one_letter_code
_entity_poly.pdbx_strand_id
1 'polypeptide(L)'
;MHSNQNSNSTTFHSFEPVTPVSAPLQLTADLRYILGIPHTKLASTAQLLRQQGHCIGERSEDEQTAVIHWMLGHYLRRGIHWRVFAYAELDASDKFPGFPGDES
;
A
#
# COMPACT_ATOMS: atom_id res chain seq x y z
N MET A 1 0.16 -63.17 13.65
CA MET A 1 0.67 -62.41 12.50
C MET A 1 -0.27 -61.25 12.25
N HIS A 2 0.23 -60.05 12.55
CA HIS A 2 -0.09 -58.69 12.08
C HIS A 2 -1.55 -58.21 11.88
N SER A 3 -1.85 -57.21 12.72
CA SER A 3 -2.79 -56.10 12.59
C SER A 3 -2.89 -55.47 11.19
N ASN A 4 -4.06 -54.90 10.87
CA ASN A 4 -4.12 -53.50 10.40
C ASN A 4 -5.57 -52.98 10.41
N GLN A 5 -5.92 -52.24 11.46
CA GLN A 5 -6.99 -51.23 11.39
C GLN A 5 -6.35 -49.94 10.89
N ASN A 6 -6.69 -49.51 9.69
CA ASN A 6 -6.27 -48.22 9.16
C ASN A 6 -7.28 -47.15 9.58
N SER A 7 -7.07 -46.58 10.75
CA SER A 7 -7.82 -45.40 11.21
C SER A 7 -7.17 -44.16 10.63
N ASN A 8 -7.69 -43.68 9.51
CA ASN A 8 -7.35 -42.36 8.98
C ASN A 8 -8.07 -41.31 9.83
N SER A 9 -7.48 -40.92 10.95
CA SER A 9 -7.98 -39.79 11.75
C SER A 9 -7.66 -38.49 11.02
N THR A 10 -8.63 -37.96 10.28
CA THR A 10 -8.60 -36.57 9.80
C THR A 10 -8.67 -35.65 11.02
N THR A 11 -7.52 -35.09 11.40
CA THR A 11 -7.44 -34.03 12.41
C THR A 11 -8.11 -32.78 11.86
N PHE A 12 -9.37 -32.54 12.26
CA PHE A 12 -9.96 -31.22 12.13
C PHE A 12 -9.33 -30.33 13.22
N HIS A 13 -8.45 -29.41 12.83
CA HIS A 13 -8.01 -28.35 13.72
C HIS A 13 -9.24 -27.55 14.14
N SER A 14 -9.60 -27.67 15.41
CA SER A 14 -10.62 -26.84 16.03
C SER A 14 -10.14 -25.39 15.96
N PHE A 15 -10.84 -24.55 15.23
CA PHE A 15 -10.58 -23.11 15.23
C PHE A 15 -11.07 -22.57 16.56
N GLU A 16 -10.17 -22.19 17.46
CA GLU A 16 -10.56 -21.40 18.63
C GLU A 16 -11.24 -20.11 18.17
N PRO A 17 -12.32 -19.67 18.85
CA PRO A 17 -12.95 -18.40 18.52
C PRO A 17 -11.97 -17.26 18.80
N VAL A 18 -11.41 -16.70 17.73
CA VAL A 18 -10.57 -15.50 17.81
C VAL A 18 -11.44 -14.38 18.34
N THR A 19 -11.18 -13.95 19.57
CA THR A 19 -11.84 -12.77 20.15
C THR A 19 -11.47 -11.57 19.27
N PRO A 20 -12.44 -10.83 18.70
CA PRO A 20 -12.11 -9.70 17.85
C PRO A 20 -11.40 -8.65 18.68
N VAL A 21 -10.13 -8.39 18.35
CA VAL A 21 -9.38 -7.25 18.89
C VAL A 21 -10.07 -5.99 18.38
N SER A 22 -10.89 -5.38 19.22
CA SER A 22 -11.67 -4.17 18.92
C SER A 22 -10.83 -2.88 19.01
N ALA A 23 -9.50 -3.00 19.04
CA ALA A 23 -8.62 -1.83 19.08
C ALA A 23 -8.54 -1.20 17.67
N PRO A 24 -8.76 0.12 17.54
CA PRO A 24 -8.59 0.79 16.26
C PRO A 24 -7.13 0.67 15.80
N LEU A 25 -6.94 0.39 14.51
CA LEU A 25 -5.62 0.38 13.89
C LEU A 25 -4.97 1.77 14.07
N GLN A 26 -3.84 1.79 14.77
CA GLN A 26 -3.07 3.02 15.01
C GLN A 26 -2.25 3.34 13.76
N LEU A 27 -2.81 4.19 12.89
CA LEU A 27 -2.11 4.72 11.74
C LEU A 27 -1.36 6.01 12.11
N THR A 28 -0.13 6.16 11.62
CA THR A 28 0.58 7.45 11.66
C THR A 28 -0.12 8.46 10.76
N ALA A 29 0.17 9.75 10.93
CA ALA A 29 -0.34 10.78 10.03
C ALA A 29 0.05 10.51 8.57
N ASP A 30 1.28 10.05 8.33
CA ASP A 30 1.77 9.66 7.00
C ASP A 30 1.04 8.45 6.43
N LEU A 31 0.79 7.41 7.22
CA LEU A 31 0.05 6.25 6.74
C LEU A 31 -1.41 6.58 6.46
N ARG A 32 -2.05 7.42 7.30
CA ARG A 32 -3.39 7.94 7.01
C ARG A 32 -3.41 8.74 5.72
N TYR A 33 -2.35 9.52 5.49
CA TYR A 33 -2.20 10.25 4.25
C TYR A 33 -2.07 9.30 3.06
N ILE A 34 -1.02 8.48 3.00
CA ILE A 34 -0.72 7.59 1.87
C ILE A 34 -1.91 6.68 1.52
N LEU A 35 -2.53 6.06 2.52
CA LEU A 35 -3.64 5.11 2.32
C LEU A 35 -4.99 5.78 2.13
N GLY A 36 -5.11 7.06 2.51
CA GLY A 36 -6.36 7.82 2.46
C GLY A 36 -6.54 8.68 1.22
N ILE A 37 -5.55 8.74 0.30
CA ILE A 37 -5.68 9.56 -0.91
C ILE A 37 -6.77 8.97 -1.81
N PRO A 38 -7.78 9.76 -2.22
CA PRO A 38 -8.79 9.31 -3.16
C PRO A 38 -8.16 8.99 -4.52
N HIS A 39 -8.61 7.91 -5.16
CA HIS A 39 -8.08 7.44 -6.45
C HIS A 39 -8.05 8.53 -7.53
N THR A 40 -9.02 9.46 -7.53
CA THR A 40 -9.09 10.58 -8.48
C THR A 40 -7.91 11.54 -8.39
N LYS A 41 -7.20 11.59 -7.26
CA LYS A 41 -5.99 12.42 -7.08
C LYS A 41 -4.70 11.70 -7.48
N LEU A 42 -4.77 10.39 -7.75
CA LEU A 42 -3.58 9.57 -8.02
C LEU A 42 -3.27 9.43 -9.51
N ALA A 43 -4.25 9.66 -10.39
CA ALA A 43 -4.09 9.53 -11.84
C ALA A 43 -2.90 10.34 -12.40
N SER A 44 -2.76 11.61 -11.99
CA SER A 44 -1.63 12.46 -12.42
C SER A 44 -0.29 11.90 -11.96
N THR A 45 -0.21 11.35 -10.75
CA THR A 45 1.03 10.74 -10.23
C THR A 45 1.33 9.45 -10.98
N ALA A 46 0.33 8.60 -11.23
CA ALA A 46 0.50 7.38 -12.03
C ALA A 46 1.00 7.71 -13.45
N GLN A 47 0.49 8.78 -14.07
CA GLN A 47 0.98 9.24 -15.36
C GLN A 47 2.45 9.68 -15.33
N LEU A 48 2.88 10.40 -14.28
CA LEU A 48 4.29 10.77 -14.11
C LEU A 48 5.17 9.55 -13.92
N LEU A 49 4.75 8.57 -13.10
CA LEU A 49 5.47 7.32 -12.94
C LEU A 49 5.59 6.56 -14.27
N ARG A 50 4.55 6.55 -15.11
CA ARG A 50 4.66 6.00 -16.47
C ARG A 50 5.71 6.72 -17.32
N GLN A 51 5.76 8.06 -17.24
CA GLN A 51 6.79 8.85 -17.95
C GLN A 51 8.21 8.53 -17.47
N GLN A 52 8.37 8.11 -16.21
CA GLN A 52 9.64 7.62 -15.65
C GLN A 52 9.96 6.17 -16.02
N GLY A 53 9.11 5.50 -16.80
CA GLY A 53 9.33 4.14 -17.31
C GLY A 53 8.62 3.03 -16.53
N HIS A 54 7.74 3.36 -15.57
CA HIS A 54 6.96 2.35 -14.87
C HIS A 54 5.79 1.83 -15.72
N CYS A 55 5.64 0.51 -15.81
CA CYS A 55 4.48 -0.12 -16.43
C CYS A 55 3.30 -0.15 -15.44
N ILE A 56 2.30 0.73 -15.65
CA ILE A 56 1.10 0.85 -14.80
C ILE A 56 -0.13 0.72 -15.69
N GLY A 57 -1.05 -0.21 -15.35
CA GLY A 57 -2.32 -0.39 -16.06
C GLY A 57 -3.21 0.86 -16.03
N GLU A 58 -4.08 1.03 -17.01
CA GLU A 58 -4.94 2.22 -17.16
C GLU A 58 -6.17 2.23 -16.24
N ARG A 59 -6.42 1.13 -15.52
CA ARG A 59 -7.53 1.07 -14.58
C ARG A 59 -7.22 1.90 -13.34
N SER A 60 -8.24 2.54 -12.78
CA SER A 60 -8.10 3.35 -11.55
C SER A 60 -7.53 2.54 -10.39
N GLU A 61 -7.85 1.25 -10.27
CA GLU A 61 -7.30 0.39 -9.22
C GLU A 61 -5.80 0.13 -9.40
N ASP A 62 -5.35 -0.05 -10.64
CA ASP A 62 -3.94 -0.28 -10.98
C ASP A 62 -3.11 0.99 -10.69
N GLU A 63 -3.65 2.16 -11.09
CA GLU A 63 -3.04 3.45 -10.79
C GLU A 63 -2.92 3.71 -9.29
N GLN A 64 -4.01 3.50 -8.55
CA GLN A 64 -4.01 3.68 -7.10
C GLN A 64 -3.01 2.74 -6.42
N THR A 65 -3.01 1.46 -6.79
CA THR A 65 -2.11 0.46 -6.19
C THR A 65 -0.65 0.80 -6.47
N ALA A 66 -0.32 1.17 -7.71
CA ALA A 66 1.05 1.54 -8.07
C ALA A 66 1.53 2.78 -7.30
N VAL A 67 0.70 3.83 -7.20
CA VAL A 67 1.09 5.06 -6.50
C VAL A 67 1.20 4.83 -4.98
N ILE A 68 0.26 4.10 -4.37
CA ILE A 68 0.34 3.76 -2.93
C ILE A 68 1.60 2.93 -2.65
N HIS A 69 1.88 1.91 -3.48
CA HIS A 69 3.08 1.09 -3.33
C HIS A 69 4.36 1.94 -3.44
N TRP A 70 4.41 2.85 -4.42
CA TRP A 70 5.54 3.75 -4.60
C TRP A 70 5.74 4.71 -3.40
N MET A 71 4.66 5.34 -2.91
CA MET A 71 4.70 6.20 -1.71
C MET A 71 5.14 5.43 -0.46
N LEU A 72 4.57 4.24 -0.24
CA LEU A 72 4.95 3.36 0.87
C LEU A 72 6.43 2.96 0.78
N GLY A 73 6.95 2.69 -0.42
CA GLY A 73 8.36 2.40 -0.63
C GLY A 73 9.28 3.53 -0.16
N HIS A 74 8.90 4.79 -0.43
CA HIS A 74 9.62 5.96 0.10
C HIS A 74 9.47 6.09 1.61
N TYR A 75 8.25 5.94 2.14
CA TYR A 75 7.96 6.02 3.58
C TYR A 75 8.77 5.00 4.38
N LEU A 76 8.77 3.74 3.96
CA LEU A 76 9.48 2.66 4.65
C LEU A 76 11.00 2.84 4.60
N ARG A 77 11.54 3.43 3.53
CA ARG A 77 12.99 3.63 3.37
C ARG A 77 13.50 4.89 4.08
N ARG A 78 12.70 5.96 4.11
CA ARG A 78 13.16 7.32 4.46
C ARG A 78 12.42 7.94 5.65
N GLY A 79 11.42 7.24 6.20
CA GLY A 79 10.65 7.68 7.36
C GLY A 79 10.04 9.06 7.14
N ILE A 80 10.23 9.98 8.10
CA ILE A 80 9.68 11.34 8.07
C ILE A 80 10.07 12.16 6.83
N HIS A 81 11.17 11.83 6.15
CA HIS A 81 11.65 12.57 4.99
C HIS A 81 11.05 12.08 3.66
N TRP A 82 10.18 11.08 3.69
CA TRP A 82 9.68 10.42 2.49
C TRP A 82 9.06 11.39 1.48
N ARG A 83 8.33 12.41 1.95
CA ARG A 83 7.69 13.42 1.08
C ARG A 83 8.72 14.18 0.27
N VAL A 84 9.72 14.75 0.93
CA VAL A 84 10.78 15.55 0.28
C VAL A 84 11.44 14.77 -0.85
N PHE A 85 11.71 13.49 -0.61
CA PHE A 85 12.36 12.64 -1.59
C PHE A 85 11.42 12.15 -2.69
N ALA A 86 10.17 11.84 -2.36
CA ALA A 86 9.13 11.51 -3.32
C ALA A 86 8.85 12.72 -4.24
N TYR A 87 8.86 13.94 -3.69
CA TYR A 87 8.80 15.18 -4.45
C TYR A 87 9.98 15.34 -5.38
N ALA A 88 11.20 15.26 -4.86
CA ALA A 88 12.40 15.42 -5.69
C ALA A 88 12.42 14.44 -6.88
N GLU A 89 11.82 13.26 -6.71
CA GLU A 89 11.66 12.29 -7.80
C GLU A 89 10.60 12.72 -8.84
N LEU A 90 9.48 13.33 -8.43
CA LEU A 90 8.39 13.74 -9.32
C LEU A 90 8.55 15.16 -9.91
N ASP A 91 9.18 16.08 -9.18
CA ASP A 91 9.34 17.50 -9.51
C ASP A 91 10.25 17.74 -10.73
N ALA A 92 10.96 16.69 -11.18
CA ALA A 92 11.66 16.68 -12.45
C ALA A 92 10.73 16.88 -13.69
N SER A 93 9.41 16.92 -13.51
CA SER A 93 8.41 16.96 -14.59
C SER A 93 7.68 18.29 -14.82
N ASP A 94 7.95 19.35 -14.05
CA ASP A 94 7.34 20.71 -14.15
C ASP A 94 5.79 20.75 -14.06
N LYS A 95 5.15 19.59 -13.87
CA LYS A 95 3.69 19.38 -13.90
C LYS A 95 3.15 18.79 -12.60
N PHE A 96 4.01 18.52 -11.62
CA PHE A 96 3.59 17.93 -10.36
C PHE A 96 3.08 19.03 -9.41
N PRO A 97 1.79 19.05 -9.05
CA PRO A 97 1.20 20.15 -8.29
C PRO A 97 1.54 20.12 -6.78
N GLY A 98 2.43 19.23 -6.35
CA GLY A 98 2.62 18.95 -4.94
C GLY A 98 1.70 17.82 -4.43
N PHE A 99 1.98 17.30 -3.23
CA PHE A 99 1.09 16.44 -2.47
C PHE A 99 0.10 17.36 -1.74
N PRO A 100 -1.21 17.08 -1.80
CA PRO A 100 -2.20 17.86 -1.07
C PRO A 100 -1.89 17.88 0.43
N GLY A 101 -1.85 19.08 1.03
CA GLY A 101 -1.55 19.27 2.46
C GLY A 101 -0.09 19.63 2.79
N ASP A 102 0.74 19.96 1.79
CA ASP A 102 2.02 20.68 1.98
C ASP A 102 1.87 22.21 1.89
N GLU A 103 0.64 22.72 1.69
CA GLU A 103 0.33 24.15 1.71
C GLU A 103 0.31 24.64 3.16
N SER A 104 1.45 25.11 3.67
CA SER A 104 1.59 25.93 4.88
C SER A 104 2.25 27.26 4.54
#